data_AF-A0A8C1NB44-F1
#
_entry.id   AF-A0A8C1NB44-F1
#
_cell.length_a   1.000
_cell.length_b   1.000
_cell.length_c   1.000
_cell.angle_alpha   90.00
_cell.angle_beta   90.00
_cell.angle_gamma   90.00
#
_symmetry.space_group_name_H-M   'P 1'
#
loop_
_entity.id
_entity.type
_entity.pdbx_description
1 polymer ?
#
loop_
_entity_poly.entity_id
_entity_poly.type
_entity_poly.pdbx_seq_one_letter_code
_entity_poly.pdbx_strand_id
1 'polypeptide(L)'
;MCTRVMESDCRIPMACLRPRILALHALFWGLVSLRVFGAALLSDEKAAVAVTKAVTAPCWQLEEFVVAKECSACEGLQSKTISACSQTGFVEKINCTKSNRDEYKSCRSTKMEEHLFWKFEGTVLALTVVFAILVVTRQRSLDRQASDKVRRQIESI
;
A
#
# COMPACT_ATOMS: atom_id res chain seq x y z
N MET A 1 55.69 -18.78 21.68
CA MET A 1 55.82 -17.31 21.77
C MET A 1 56.15 -16.79 20.37
N CYS A 2 55.75 -15.55 20.03
CA CYS A 2 55.83 -14.88 18.71
C CYS A 2 54.55 -14.96 17.87
N THR A 3 53.46 -14.29 18.29
CA THR A 3 53.00 -12.91 17.92
C THR A 3 52.28 -12.86 16.56
N ARG A 4 50.93 -12.88 16.61
CA ARG A 4 50.05 -12.51 15.49
C ARG A 4 50.00 -10.98 15.38
N VAL A 5 50.31 -10.46 14.20
CA VAL A 5 49.91 -9.11 13.77
C VAL A 5 48.91 -9.27 12.63
N MET A 6 47.90 -8.41 12.68
CA MET A 6 46.70 -8.30 11.85
C MET A 6 46.94 -8.40 10.34
N GLU A 7 46.07 -9.14 9.66
CA GLU A 7 45.58 -8.76 8.33
C GLU A 7 44.07 -8.96 8.30
N SER A 8 43.37 -7.90 7.94
CA SER A 8 41.96 -7.66 8.22
C SER A 8 41.09 -8.12 7.06
N ASP A 9 40.91 -9.43 6.89
CA ASP A 9 39.98 -9.98 5.90
C ASP A 9 38.75 -10.59 6.57
N CYS A 10 37.86 -9.72 7.05
CA CYS A 10 36.53 -10.11 7.49
C CYS A 10 35.64 -10.42 6.27
N ARG A 11 35.91 -11.54 5.57
CA ARG A 11 34.90 -12.20 4.72
C ARG A 11 33.86 -12.83 5.64
N ILE A 12 32.86 -12.06 6.04
CA ILE A 12 31.66 -12.63 6.64
C ILE A 12 31.04 -13.58 5.60
N PRO A 13 30.91 -14.90 5.88
CA PRO A 13 30.35 -15.82 4.92
C PRO A 13 28.86 -15.53 4.77
N MET A 14 28.48 -14.98 3.62
CA MET A 14 27.10 -14.72 3.17
C MET A 14 26.17 -15.96 3.21
N ALA A 15 26.67 -17.12 3.61
CA ALA A 15 25.92 -18.37 3.77
C ALA A 15 25.07 -18.42 5.05
N CYS A 16 25.52 -17.83 6.17
CA CYS A 16 24.79 -17.89 7.44
C CYS A 16 23.73 -16.78 7.60
N LEU A 17 23.91 -15.65 6.90
CA LEU A 17 22.98 -14.51 6.95
C LEU A 17 21.76 -14.69 6.03
N ARG A 18 21.91 -15.48 4.96
CA ARG A 18 20.90 -15.75 3.93
C ARG A 18 19.63 -16.43 4.45
N PRO A 19 19.67 -17.50 5.28
CA PRO A 19 18.45 -18.13 5.78
C PRO A 19 17.69 -17.23 6.76
N ARG A 20 18.39 -16.45 7.59
CA ARG A 20 17.76 -15.49 8.51
C ARG A 20 17.12 -14.32 7.77
N ILE A 21 17.78 -13.79 6.74
CA ILE A 21 17.19 -12.74 5.90
C ILE A 21 15.95 -13.26 5.14
N LEU A 22 16.00 -14.46 4.59
CA LEU A 22 14.85 -15.06 3.89
C LEU A 22 13.68 -15.32 4.84
N ALA A 23 13.95 -15.81 6.05
CA ALA A 23 12.93 -16.01 7.08
C ALA A 23 12.30 -14.68 7.52
N LEU A 24 13.11 -13.65 7.77
CA LEU A 24 12.62 -12.32 8.13
C LEU A 24 11.79 -11.69 6.99
N HIS A 25 12.22 -11.88 5.74
CA HIS A 25 11.48 -11.43 4.57
C HIS A 25 10.13 -12.17 4.45
N ALA A 26 10.11 -13.51 4.56
CA ALA A 26 8.88 -14.29 4.54
C ALA A 26 7.92 -13.91 5.66
N LEU A 27 8.43 -13.70 6.88
CA LEU A 27 7.63 -13.21 8.01
C LEU A 27 7.07 -11.82 7.74
N PHE A 28 7.87 -10.90 7.21
CA PHE A 28 7.44 -9.54 6.88
C PHE A 28 6.33 -9.55 5.81
N TRP A 29 6.52 -10.26 4.70
CA TRP A 29 5.52 -10.37 3.63
C TRP A 29 4.27 -11.13 4.09
N GLY A 30 4.42 -12.15 4.93
CA GLY A 30 3.29 -12.83 5.57
C GLY A 30 2.47 -11.90 6.46
N LEU A 31 3.13 -11.09 7.30
CA LEU A 31 2.46 -10.14 8.20
C LEU A 31 1.74 -9.03 7.42
N VAL A 32 2.37 -8.51 6.36
CA VAL A 32 1.78 -7.51 5.46
C VAL A 32 0.56 -8.08 4.76
N SER A 33 0.67 -9.29 4.20
CA SER A 33 -0.45 -9.97 3.55
C SER A 33 -1.61 -10.18 4.53
N LEU A 34 -1.34 -10.70 5.73
CA LEU A 34 -2.36 -10.93 6.76
C LEU A 34 -3.08 -9.64 7.16
N ARG A 35 -2.37 -8.50 7.23
CA ARG A 35 -2.97 -7.20 7.55
C ARG A 35 -3.84 -6.65 6.43
N VAL A 36 -3.39 -6.76 5.17
CA VAL A 36 -4.14 -6.29 4.00
C VAL A 36 -5.39 -7.15 3.78
N PHE A 37 -5.25 -8.47 3.78
CA PHE A 37 -6.38 -9.38 3.61
C PHE A 37 -7.31 -9.42 4.83
N GLY A 38 -6.78 -9.29 6.05
CA GLY A 38 -7.58 -9.18 7.27
C GLY A 38 -8.44 -7.91 7.32
N ALA A 39 -7.93 -6.79 6.79
CA ALA A 39 -8.71 -5.55 6.67
C ALA A 39 -9.87 -5.66 5.66
N ALA A 40 -9.71 -6.49 4.62
CA ALA A 40 -10.78 -6.76 3.65
C ALA A 40 -11.92 -7.59 4.26
N LEU A 41 -11.62 -8.64 5.05
CA LEU A 41 -12.66 -9.47 5.67
C LEU A 41 -13.44 -8.74 6.77
N LEU A 42 -12.78 -7.89 7.55
CA LEU A 42 -13.45 -7.04 8.55
C LEU A 42 -14.37 -5.98 7.92
N SER A 43 -14.09 -5.57 6.68
CA SER A 43 -14.99 -4.67 5.94
C SER A 43 -16.28 -5.38 5.49
N ASP A 44 -16.21 -6.68 5.21
CA ASP A 44 -17.35 -7.50 4.80
C ASP A 44 -18.34 -7.74 5.96
N GLU A 45 -17.83 -8.00 7.17
CA GLU A 45 -18.67 -8.12 8.37
C GLU A 45 -19.40 -6.81 8.70
N LYS A 46 -18.73 -5.67 8.52
CA LYS A 46 -19.34 -4.34 8.69
C LYS A 46 -20.40 -4.05 7.61
N ALA A 47 -20.23 -4.57 6.40
CA ALA A 47 -21.21 -4.46 5.32
C ALA A 47 -22.45 -5.33 5.58
N ALA A 48 -22.27 -6.57 6.07
CA ALA A 48 -23.38 -7.47 6.40
C ALA A 48 -24.26 -6.93 7.54
N VAL A 49 -23.66 -6.27 8.54
CA VAL A 49 -24.42 -5.63 9.65
C VAL A 49 -25.17 -4.38 9.17
N ALA A 50 -24.67 -3.65 8.16
CA ALA A 50 -25.32 -2.44 7.63
C ALA A 50 -26.63 -2.71 6.88
N VAL A 51 -26.83 -3.92 6.32
CA VAL A 51 -28.03 -4.29 5.56
C VAL A 51 -29.30 -4.35 6.44
N THR A 52 -29.15 -4.56 7.74
CA THR A 52 -30.31 -4.69 8.66
C THR A 52 -30.89 -3.36 9.15
N LYS A 53 -30.25 -2.21 8.84
CA LYS A 53 -30.67 -0.88 9.29
C LYS A 53 -31.46 -0.10 8.22
N ALA A 54 -32.34 -0.78 7.48
CA ALA A 54 -33.26 -0.16 6.54
C ALA A 54 -34.38 0.59 7.28
N VAL A 55 -34.06 1.75 7.84
CA VAL A 55 -35.04 2.72 8.35
C VAL A 55 -35.15 3.81 7.31
N THR A 56 -36.28 3.84 6.59
CA THR A 56 -36.70 4.82 5.57
C THR A 56 -35.69 5.08 4.45
N ALA A 57 -36.01 4.61 3.23
CA ALA A 57 -35.22 4.91 2.03
C ALA A 57 -35.04 6.45 1.87
N PRO A 58 -33.81 6.95 1.67
CA PRO A 58 -33.55 8.38 1.53
C PRO A 58 -34.14 8.95 0.22
N CYS A 59 -34.44 10.26 0.20
CA CYS A 59 -35.23 10.87 -0.89
C CYS A 59 -34.61 10.72 -2.28
N TRP A 60 -33.28 10.67 -2.37
CA TRP A 60 -32.54 10.49 -3.62
C TRP A 60 -32.66 9.09 -4.25
N GLN A 61 -33.22 8.11 -3.53
CA GLN A 61 -33.60 6.81 -4.09
C GLN A 61 -35.02 6.81 -4.68
N LEU A 62 -35.84 7.78 -4.29
CA LEU A 62 -37.26 7.84 -4.62
C LEU A 62 -37.59 8.96 -5.62
N GLU A 63 -36.74 9.98 -5.70
CA GLU A 63 -36.97 11.20 -6.46
C GLU A 63 -35.71 11.61 -7.23
N GLU A 64 -35.90 12.42 -8.28
CA GLU A 64 -34.80 13.08 -8.97
C GLU A 64 -34.15 14.11 -8.04
N PHE A 65 -32.82 14.18 -8.07
CA PHE A 65 -32.05 15.05 -7.21
C PHE A 65 -31.06 15.87 -8.03
N VAL A 66 -30.77 17.07 -7.55
CA VAL A 66 -29.75 17.95 -8.11
C VAL A 66 -28.62 18.08 -7.10
N VAL A 67 -27.38 18.02 -7.57
CA VAL A 67 -26.20 18.20 -6.70
C VAL A 67 -26.08 19.69 -6.34
N ALA A 68 -26.37 20.02 -5.09
CA ALA A 68 -26.30 21.38 -4.56
C ALA A 68 -24.86 21.77 -4.15
N LYS A 69 -24.07 20.81 -3.67
CA LYS A 69 -22.65 21.01 -3.34
C LYS A 69 -21.82 19.81 -3.78
N GLU A 70 -20.71 20.11 -4.44
CA GLU A 70 -19.74 19.11 -4.89
C GLU A 70 -19.18 18.26 -3.73
N CYS A 71 -18.76 17.05 -4.08
CA CYS A 71 -18.17 16.09 -3.17
C CYS A 71 -16.94 16.67 -2.43
N SER A 72 -17.01 16.73 -1.10
CA SER A 72 -15.96 17.30 -0.25
C SER A 72 -15.67 16.42 0.96
N ALA A 73 -14.47 16.55 1.51
CA ALA A 73 -14.07 15.82 2.71
C ALA A 73 -14.92 16.26 3.90
N CYS A 74 -15.34 15.31 4.73
CA CYS A 74 -16.05 15.67 5.94
C CYS A 74 -15.13 16.38 6.92
N GLU A 75 -15.64 17.46 7.48
CA GLU A 75 -14.97 18.17 8.56
C GLU A 75 -15.18 17.43 9.90
N GLY A 76 -14.26 17.58 10.85
CA GLY A 76 -14.17 16.71 12.04
C GLY A 76 -15.43 16.62 12.92
N LEU A 77 -16.28 17.64 12.92
CA LEU A 77 -17.59 17.62 13.58
C LEU A 77 -18.66 16.95 12.71
N GLN A 78 -18.68 17.25 11.41
CA GLN A 78 -19.63 16.69 10.45
C GLN A 78 -19.46 15.18 10.27
N SER A 79 -18.25 14.66 10.46
CA SER A 79 -18.00 13.21 10.35
C SER A 79 -18.74 12.37 11.40
N LYS A 80 -19.06 12.96 12.56
CA LYS A 80 -19.85 12.31 13.62
C LYS A 80 -21.35 12.55 13.47
N THR A 81 -21.73 13.73 12.98
CA THR A 81 -23.14 14.12 12.86
C THR A 81 -23.79 13.55 11.59
N ILE A 82 -23.05 13.47 10.49
CA ILE A 82 -23.56 13.03 9.19
C ILE A 82 -23.24 11.55 9.02
N SER A 83 -24.27 10.70 9.09
CA SER A 83 -24.15 9.25 8.92
C SER A 83 -23.53 8.85 7.57
N ALA A 84 -23.80 9.62 6.52
CA ALA A 84 -23.22 9.43 5.19
C ALA A 84 -21.68 9.54 5.16
N CYS A 85 -21.10 10.26 6.12
CA CYS A 85 -19.65 10.39 6.21
C CYS A 85 -18.94 9.10 6.67
N SER A 86 -19.64 8.24 7.41
CA SER A 86 -19.04 7.09 8.10
C SER A 86 -18.42 6.03 7.18
N GLN A 87 -18.85 5.97 5.91
CA GLN A 87 -18.38 4.97 4.94
C GLN A 87 -17.12 5.41 4.20
N THR A 88 -17.15 6.60 3.57
CA THR A 88 -16.07 7.05 2.66
C THR A 88 -15.26 8.21 3.23
N GLY A 89 -15.76 8.94 4.23
CA GLY A 89 -15.15 10.18 4.71
C GLY A 89 -15.40 11.39 3.79
N PHE A 90 -16.23 11.23 2.75
CA PHE A 90 -16.58 12.29 1.80
C PHE A 90 -18.10 12.35 1.61
N VAL A 91 -18.61 13.57 1.52
CA VAL A 91 -20.05 13.81 1.35
C VAL A 91 -20.33 14.85 0.27
N GLU A 92 -21.42 14.64 -0.45
CA GLU A 92 -22.02 15.60 -1.38
C GLU A 92 -23.38 16.03 -0.83
N LYS A 93 -23.75 17.30 -1.05
CA LYS A 93 -25.06 17.84 -0.67
C LYS A 93 -25.95 17.82 -1.89
N ILE A 94 -27.12 17.19 -1.77
CA ILE A 94 -28.08 17.07 -2.86
C ILE A 94 -29.42 17.66 -2.43
N ASN A 95 -30.16 18.21 -3.38
CA ASN A 95 -31.50 18.71 -3.19
C ASN A 95 -32.47 17.82 -3.97
N CYS A 96 -33.43 17.22 -3.27
CA CYS A 96 -34.48 16.40 -3.87
C CYS A 96 -35.55 17.32 -4.47
N THR A 97 -35.76 17.24 -5.79
CA THR A 97 -36.54 18.24 -6.53
C THR A 97 -38.02 18.25 -6.15
N LYS A 98 -38.58 17.08 -5.83
CA LYS A 98 -40.00 16.91 -5.54
C LYS A 98 -40.37 17.24 -4.10
N SER A 99 -39.52 16.92 -3.11
CA SER A 99 -39.72 17.32 -1.72
C SER A 99 -39.04 18.65 -1.32
N ASN A 100 -38.24 19.24 -2.22
CA ASN A 100 -37.40 20.43 -1.97
C ASN A 100 -36.55 20.31 -0.69
N ARG A 101 -36.08 19.10 -0.38
CA ARG A 101 -35.29 18.82 0.82
C ARG A 101 -33.82 18.62 0.46
N ASP A 102 -32.95 19.22 1.26
CA ASP A 102 -31.51 18.97 1.23
C ASP A 102 -31.16 17.72 2.04
N GLU A 103 -30.49 16.76 1.40
CA GLU A 103 -29.97 15.55 2.04
C GLU A 103 -28.46 15.41 1.78
N TYR A 104 -27.78 14.65 2.64
CA TYR A 104 -26.35 14.36 2.48
C TYR A 104 -26.17 12.92 2.02
N LYS A 105 -25.38 12.75 0.96
CA LYS A 105 -25.07 11.45 0.38
C LYS A 105 -23.57 11.20 0.43
N SER A 106 -23.16 9.94 0.64
CA SER A 106 -21.76 9.55 0.52
C SER A 106 -21.36 9.60 -0.95
N CYS A 107 -20.23 10.24 -1.21
CA CYS A 107 -19.67 10.34 -2.56
C CYS A 107 -18.31 9.66 -2.62
N ARG A 108 -17.97 9.19 -3.81
CA ARG A 108 -16.65 8.66 -4.14
C ARG A 108 -15.93 9.72 -4.97
N SER A 109 -14.96 10.39 -4.36
CA SER A 109 -14.24 11.48 -5.02
C SER A 109 -13.21 10.92 -6.00
N THR A 110 -13.41 11.14 -7.30
CA THR A 110 -12.47 10.74 -8.37
C THR A 110 -11.08 11.33 -8.18
N LYS A 111 -11.00 12.58 -7.71
CA LYS A 111 -9.73 13.28 -7.40
C LYS A 111 -8.92 12.55 -6.32
N MET A 112 -9.57 11.93 -5.35
CA MET A 112 -8.88 11.16 -4.31
C MET A 112 -8.33 9.84 -4.87
N GLU A 113 -9.08 9.20 -5.78
CA GLU A 113 -8.62 7.97 -6.45
C GLU A 113 -7.37 8.23 -7.29
N GLU A 114 -7.29 9.37 -7.98
CA GLU A 114 -6.10 9.78 -8.74
C GLU A 114 -4.87 9.97 -7.84
N HIS A 115 -5.03 10.57 -6.66
CA HIS A 115 -3.94 10.72 -5.70
C HIS A 115 -3.47 9.39 -5.12
N LEU A 116 -4.40 8.49 -4.80
CA LEU A 116 -4.06 7.14 -4.35
C LEU A 116 -3.34 6.36 -5.44
N PHE A 117 -3.83 6.48 -6.68
CA PHE A 117 -3.21 5.88 -7.84
C PHE A 117 -1.77 6.36 -8.02
N TRP A 118 -1.53 7.68 -8.02
CA TRP A 118 -0.19 8.23 -8.17
C TRP A 118 0.77 7.84 -7.04
N LYS A 119 0.27 7.77 -5.80
CA LYS A 119 1.07 7.30 -4.66
C LYS A 119 1.44 5.83 -4.81
N PHE A 120 0.48 5.00 -5.21
CA PHE A 120 0.72 3.57 -5.44
C PHE A 120 1.70 3.34 -6.58
N GLU A 121 1.42 3.92 -7.74
CA GLU A 121 2.23 3.82 -8.96
C GLU A 121 3.66 4.29 -8.68
N GLY A 122 3.83 5.47 -8.07
CA GLY A 122 5.14 6.00 -7.70
C GLY A 122 5.91 5.09 -6.73
N THR A 123 5.21 4.48 -5.76
CA THR A 123 5.84 3.56 -4.81
C THR A 123 6.31 2.27 -5.50
N VAL A 124 5.48 1.68 -6.34
CA VAL A 124 5.81 0.45 -7.08
C VAL A 124 6.93 0.69 -8.09
N LEU A 125 6.91 1.82 -8.80
CA LEU A 125 7.98 2.21 -9.71
C LEU A 125 9.31 2.40 -8.97
N ALA A 126 9.32 3.13 -7.87
CA ALA A 126 10.53 3.34 -7.07
C ALA A 126 11.08 2.01 -6.53
N LEU A 127 10.21 1.14 -6.02
CA LEU A 127 10.57 -0.17 -5.52
C LEU A 127 11.20 -1.04 -6.62
N THR A 128 10.62 -1.03 -7.82
CA THR A 128 11.15 -1.71 -9.01
C THR A 128 12.57 -1.24 -9.35
N VAL A 129 12.81 0.07 -9.36
CA VAL A 129 14.14 0.64 -9.63
C VAL A 129 15.16 0.19 -8.57
N VAL A 130 14.79 0.22 -7.29
CA VAL A 130 15.66 -0.25 -6.21
C VAL A 130 16.04 -1.72 -6.41
N PHE A 131 15.06 -2.60 -6.69
CA PHE A 131 15.34 -4.01 -6.95
C PHE A 131 16.20 -4.22 -8.20
N ALA A 132 15.96 -3.47 -9.28
CA ALA A 132 16.79 -3.53 -10.48
C ALA A 132 18.26 -3.19 -10.17
N ILE A 133 18.52 -2.11 -9.42
CA ILE A 133 19.88 -1.72 -9.00
C ILE A 133 20.53 -2.82 -8.16
N LEU A 134 19.80 -3.38 -7.20
CA LEU A 134 20.32 -4.47 -6.36
C LEU A 134 20.67 -5.73 -7.17
N VAL A 135 19.86 -6.08 -8.17
CA VAL A 135 20.12 -7.22 -9.04
C VAL A 135 21.34 -6.97 -9.92
N VAL A 136 21.44 -5.80 -10.56
CA VAL A 136 22.57 -5.45 -11.44
C VAL A 136 23.88 -5.38 -10.68
N THR A 137 23.89 -4.78 -9.49
CA THR A 137 25.11 -4.70 -8.65
C THR A 137 25.58 -6.09 -8.21
N ARG A 138 24.65 -6.99 -7.88
CA ARG A 138 24.97 -8.40 -7.61
C ARG A 138 25.52 -9.13 -8.83
N GLN A 139 24.88 -8.99 -9.97
CA GLN A 139 25.35 -9.61 -11.22
C GLN A 139 26.76 -9.13 -11.57
N ARG A 140 27.01 -7.81 -11.52
CA ARG A 140 28.37 -7.25 -11.74
C ARG A 140 29.42 -7.77 -10.75
N SER A 141 29.04 -8.01 -9.49
CA SER A 141 29.95 -8.60 -8.51
C SER A 141 30.31 -10.05 -8.87
N LEU A 142 29.34 -10.83 -9.35
CA LEU A 142 29.56 -12.21 -9.81
C LEU A 142 30.41 -12.24 -11.09
N ASP A 143 30.16 -11.34 -12.03
CA ASP A 143 30.93 -11.25 -13.29
C ASP A 143 32.40 -10.88 -13.04
N ARG A 144 32.66 -9.93 -12.14
CA ARG A 144 34.03 -9.59 -11.72
C ARG A 144 34.74 -10.80 -11.12
N GLN A 145 34.07 -11.51 -10.20
CA GLN A 145 34.62 -12.72 -9.59
C GLN A 145 34.87 -13.85 -10.60
N ALA A 146 34.08 -13.94 -11.66
CA ALA A 146 34.31 -14.90 -12.74
C ALA A 146 35.53 -14.50 -13.59
N SER A 147 35.67 -13.22 -13.96
CA SER A 147 36.80 -12.72 -14.74
C SER A 147 38.14 -12.84 -14.01
N ASP A 148 38.15 -12.59 -12.69
CA ASP A 148 39.36 -12.71 -11.86
C ASP A 148 39.82 -14.16 -11.74
N LYS A 149 38.90 -15.12 -11.77
CA LYS A 149 39.24 -16.55 -11.76
C LYS A 149 39.94 -16.97 -13.05
N VAL A 150 39.47 -16.49 -14.20
CA VAL A 150 40.09 -16.77 -15.51
C VAL A 150 41.48 -16.13 -15.60
N ARG A 151 41.62 -14.88 -15.15
CA ARG A 151 42.90 -14.14 -15.21
C ARG A 151 43.99 -14.79 -14.37
N ARG A 152 43.66 -15.32 -13.18
CA ARG A 152 44.61 -16.07 -12.34
C ARG A 152 45.06 -17.40 -12.95
N GLN A 153 44.24 -18.02 -13.80
CA GLN A 153 44.66 -19.24 -14.51
C GLN A 153 45.68 -18.97 -15.62
N ILE A 154 45.71 -17.74 -16.16
CA ILE A 154 46.66 -17.33 -17.22
C ILE A 154 48.01 -16.92 -16.61
N GLU A 155 48.02 -16.31 -15.42
CA GLU A 155 49.25 -15.91 -14.72
C GLU A 155 49.99 -17.08 -14.03
N SER A 156 49.35 -18.26 -13.90
CA SER A 156 49.94 -19.46 -13.28
C SER A 156 50.53 -20.48 -14.26
N ILE A 157 50.57 -20.15 -15.56
CA ILE A 157 51.20 -20.94 -16.64
C ILE A 157 52.55 -20.29 -16.96
#